data_AF-A0A0V1MHB1-F1
#
_entry.id   AF-A0A0V1MHB1-F1
#
_cell.length_a   1.000
_cell.length_b   1.000
_cell.length_c   1.000
_cell.angle_alpha   90.00
_cell.angle_beta   90.00
_cell.angle_gamma   90.00
#
_symmetry.space_group_name_H-M   'P 1'
#
loop_
_entity.id
_entity.type
_entity.pdbx_description
1 polymer ?
#
loop_
_entity_poly.entity_id
_entity_poly.type
_entity_poly.pdbx_seq_one_letter_code
_entity_poly.pdbx_strand_id
1 'polypeptide(L)'
;MAADLHLVLNNRNNYNLVYEGRVHLLKHTNFEDKQWVCQRVRSGCRGTVYTNLEVNTVLRSTPHADTCTADESVLYKIEKRNTLKRRAGEETKTVPQIYGEECSSASTNLETAGQFPPYKKVKAAMYRSRAKRFP
;
A
#
# COMPACT_ATOMS: atom_id res chain seq x y z
N MET A 1 7.88 -19.77 13.66
CA MET A 1 8.50 -18.78 12.75
C MET A 1 7.64 -18.76 11.50
N ALA A 2 7.04 -17.62 11.15
CA ALA A 2 6.29 -17.53 9.90
C ALA A 2 7.29 -17.67 8.73
N ALA A 3 6.98 -18.51 7.74
CA ALA A 3 7.80 -18.59 6.55
C ALA A 3 7.83 -17.22 5.86
N ASP A 4 9.02 -16.76 5.49
CA ASP A 4 9.24 -15.49 4.81
C ASP A 4 8.73 -15.56 3.37
N LEU A 5 7.41 -15.45 3.22
CA LEU A 5 6.66 -15.55 1.99
C LEU A 5 6.15 -14.17 1.59
N HIS A 6 6.60 -13.67 0.45
CA HIS A 6 6.10 -12.41 -0.09
C HIS A 6 5.57 -12.57 -1.51
N LEU A 7 4.32 -12.14 -1.71
CA LEU A 7 3.73 -12.01 -3.05
C LEU A 7 4.00 -10.62 -3.61
N VAL A 8 4.57 -10.59 -4.81
CA VAL A 8 4.95 -9.36 -5.49
C VAL A 8 4.29 -9.31 -6.85
N LEU A 9 3.51 -8.25 -7.10
CA LEU A 9 3.00 -7.93 -8.42
C LEU A 9 4.15 -7.54 -9.35
N ASN A 10 4.20 -8.17 -10.52
CA ASN A 10 5.11 -7.82 -11.58
C ASN A 10 4.46 -6.85 -12.57
N ASN A 11 5.25 -6.29 -13.49
CA ASN A 11 4.79 -5.31 -14.48
C ASN A 11 3.76 -5.87 -15.48
N ARG A 12 3.57 -7.19 -15.52
CA ARG A 12 2.57 -7.87 -16.36
C ARG A 12 1.29 -8.19 -15.58
N ASN A 13 1.11 -7.55 -14.41
CA ASN A 13 -0.01 -7.78 -13.50
C ASN A 13 -0.15 -9.23 -13.00
N ASN A 14 0.96 -9.99 -13.02
CA ASN A 14 1.02 -11.34 -12.48
C ASN A 14 1.75 -11.34 -11.13
N TYR A 15 1.50 -12.35 -10.31
CA TYR A 15 2.16 -12.51 -9.01
C TYR A 15 3.43 -13.36 -9.13
N ASN A 16 4.50 -12.87 -8.52
CA ASN A 16 5.70 -13.63 -8.24
C ASN A 16 5.75 -13.95 -6.74
N LEU A 17 6.19 -15.15 -6.40
CA LEU A 17 6.46 -15.53 -5.02
C LEU A 17 7.93 -15.28 -4.69
N VAL A 18 8.19 -14.69 -3.53
CA VAL A 18 9.52 -14.52 -2.98
C VAL A 18 9.61 -15.41 -1.76
N TYR A 19 10.60 -16.28 -1.76
CA TYR A 19 10.86 -17.23 -0.70
C TYR A 19 12.38 -17.46 -0.63
N GLU A 20 12.96 -17.39 0.57
CA GLU A 20 14.41 -17.49 0.80
C GLU A 20 15.24 -16.52 -0.07
N GLY A 21 14.75 -15.30 -0.26
CA GLY A 21 15.45 -14.30 -1.08
C GLY A 21 15.48 -14.58 -2.59
N ARG A 22 14.71 -15.56 -3.05
CA ARG A 22 14.63 -15.95 -4.47
C ARG A 22 13.23 -15.73 -5.01
N VAL A 23 13.17 -15.30 -6.26
CA VAL A 23 11.92 -15.11 -6.98
C VAL A 23 11.51 -16.39 -7.69
N HIS A 24 10.24 -16.73 -7.51
CA HIS A 24 9.57 -17.85 -8.12
C HIS A 24 8.36 -17.35 -8.93
N LEU A 25 8.20 -17.91 -10.11
CA LEU A 25 7.10 -17.62 -11.03
C LEU A 25 5.99 -18.64 -10.82
N LEU A 26 4.74 -18.20 -10.78
CA LEU A 26 3.60 -19.10 -10.75
C LEU A 26 3.56 -19.91 -12.04
N LYS A 27 3.55 -21.24 -11.93
CA LYS A 27 3.45 -22.14 -13.09
C LYS A 27 2.09 -22.80 -13.17
N HIS A 28 1.61 -23.34 -12.06
CA HIS A 28 0.31 -24.01 -11.98
C HIS A 28 -0.45 -23.58 -10.72
N THR A 29 -1.76 -23.43 -10.85
CA THR A 29 -2.70 -23.41 -9.73
C THR A 29 -3.54 -24.67 -9.84
N ASN A 30 -3.34 -25.58 -8.90
CA ASN A 30 -4.14 -26.80 -8.80
C ASN A 30 -5.33 -26.54 -7.86
N PHE A 31 -6.09 -27.58 -7.55
CA PHE A 31 -7.26 -27.48 -6.68
C PHE A 31 -6.91 -27.08 -5.24
N GLU A 32 -5.76 -27.55 -4.73
CA GLU A 32 -5.38 -27.37 -3.32
C GLU A 32 -4.08 -26.56 -3.13
N ASP A 33 -3.23 -26.53 -4.15
CA ASP A 33 -1.91 -25.92 -4.08
C ASP A 33 -1.58 -25.04 -5.30
N LYS A 34 -0.55 -24.20 -5.13
CA LYS A 34 0.08 -23.43 -6.20
C LYS A 34 1.51 -23.89 -6.33
N GLN A 35 1.91 -24.16 -7.57
CA GLN A 35 3.28 -24.50 -7.92
C GLN A 35 4.01 -23.27 -8.45
N TRP A 36 5.15 -22.99 -7.84
CA TRP A 36 6.04 -21.89 -8.15
C TRP A 36 7.39 -22.44 -8.61
N VAL A 37 7.95 -21.88 -9.67
CA VAL A 37 9.25 -22.32 -10.23
C VAL A 37 10.27 -21.18 -10.14
N CYS A 38 11.50 -21.50 -9.75
CA CYS A 38 12.56 -20.52 -9.63
C CYS A 38 12.72 -19.74 -10.94
N GLN A 39 12.80 -18.41 -10.88
CA GLN A 39 12.98 -17.59 -12.08
C GLN A 39 14.27 -17.95 -12.85
N ARG A 40 15.29 -18.45 -12.15
CA ARG A 40 16.60 -18.84 -12.71
C ARG A 40 16.60 -20.23 -13.36
N VAL A 41 15.45 -20.74 -13.85
CA VAL A 41 15.40 -22.01 -14.63
C VAL A 41 16.36 -21.99 -15.81
N ARG A 42 16.46 -20.85 -16.53
CA ARG A 42 17.38 -20.70 -17.66
C ARG A 42 18.86 -20.81 -17.26
N SER A 43 19.17 -20.51 -16.01
CA SER A 43 20.52 -20.65 -15.44
C SER A 43 20.75 -22.04 -14.83
N GLY A 44 19.85 -23.00 -15.06
CA GLY A 44 19.95 -24.38 -14.58
C GLY A 44 19.25 -24.65 -13.24
N CYS A 45 18.64 -23.65 -12.59
CA CYS A 45 17.99 -23.85 -11.31
C CYS A 45 16.61 -24.51 -11.45
N ARG A 46 16.42 -25.67 -10.83
CA ARG A 46 15.14 -26.41 -10.85
C ARG A 46 14.32 -26.28 -9.56
N GLY A 47 14.71 -25.37 -8.66
CA GLY A 47 14.01 -25.18 -7.41
C GLY A 47 12.55 -24.80 -7.64
N THR A 48 11.67 -25.48 -6.92
CA THR A 48 10.22 -25.32 -6.96
C THR A 48 9.69 -25.20 -5.56
N VAL A 49 8.66 -24.38 -5.40
CA VAL A 49 7.99 -24.17 -4.12
C VAL A 49 6.51 -24.46 -4.36
N TYR A 50 5.90 -25.19 -3.44
CA TYR A 50 4.48 -25.44 -3.44
C TYR A 50 3.90 -24.76 -2.22
N THR A 51 2.87 -23.95 -2.44
CA THR A 51 2.15 -23.26 -1.36
C THR A 51 0.69 -23.65 -1.38
N ASN A 52 -0.03 -23.41 -0.29
CA ASN A 52 -1.48 -23.41 -0.33
C ASN A 52 -2.02 -22.32 -1.29
N LEU A 53 -3.32 -22.36 -1.59
CA LEU A 53 -3.97 -21.38 -2.49
C LEU A 53 -3.78 -19.92 -2.06
N GLU A 54 -3.79 -19.65 -0.76
CA GLU A 54 -3.62 -18.31 -0.20
C GLU A 54 -2.16 -17.86 -0.10
N VAL A 55 -1.21 -18.76 -0.41
CA VAL A 55 0.24 -18.48 -0.37
C VAL A 55 0.71 -17.99 1.01
N ASN A 56 0.08 -18.51 2.07
CA ASN A 56 0.44 -18.19 3.45
C ASN A 56 1.40 -19.23 4.06
N THR A 57 1.49 -20.41 3.45
CA THR A 57 2.28 -21.54 3.94
C THR A 57 2.98 -22.25 2.79
N VAL A 58 4.24 -22.65 3.01
CA VAL A 58 4.95 -23.57 2.12
C VAL A 58 4.58 -25.00 2.50
N LEU A 59 4.03 -25.76 1.55
CA LEU A 59 3.67 -27.16 1.73
C LEU A 59 4.88 -28.07 1.49
N ARG A 60 5.67 -27.76 0.46
CA ARG A 60 6.91 -28.47 0.11
C ARG A 60 7.77 -27.58 -0.80
N SER A 61 9.08 -27.79 -0.76
CA SER A 61 10.03 -27.15 -1.67
C SER A 61 11.04 -28.17 -2.19
N THR A 62 11.59 -27.93 -3.37
CA THR A 62 12.73 -28.67 -3.91
C THR A 62 13.99 -27.82 -3.80
N PRO A 63 15.15 -28.43 -3.52
CA PRO A 63 16.39 -27.69 -3.35
C PRO A 63 16.75 -26.94 -4.63
N HIS A 64 17.31 -25.76 -4.44
CA HIS A 64 17.90 -24.99 -5.52
C HIS A 64 19.27 -25.57 -5.90
N ALA A 65 19.72 -25.28 -7.13
CA ALA A 65 21.11 -25.52 -7.50
C ALA A 65 22.04 -24.61 -6.66
N ASP A 66 23.24 -25.08 -6.35
CA ASP A 66 24.21 -24.32 -5.54
C ASP A 66 24.56 -22.95 -6.16
N THR A 67 24.50 -22.87 -7.49
CA THR A 67 24.73 -21.63 -8.25
C THR A 67 23.56 -20.64 -8.18
N CYS A 68 22.41 -21.05 -7.64
CA CYS A 68 21.22 -20.22 -7.54
C CYS A 68 21.21 -19.44 -6.22
N THR A 69 22.02 -18.38 -6.18
CA THR A 69 22.07 -17.43 -5.06
C THR A 69 20.79 -16.60 -4.95
N ALA A 70 20.52 -16.09 -3.74
CA ALA A 70 19.49 -15.07 -3.55
C ALA A 70 19.81 -13.82 -4.39
N ASP A 71 18.78 -13.15 -4.88
CA ASP A 71 18.95 -11.96 -5.70
C ASP A 71 18.75 -10.70 -4.85
N GLU A 72 19.84 -10.22 -4.27
CA GLU A 72 19.85 -9.05 -3.39
C GLU A 72 19.25 -7.81 -4.07
N SER A 73 19.50 -7.65 -5.37
CA SER A 73 18.96 -6.53 -6.15
C SER A 73 17.43 -6.60 -6.28
N VAL A 74 16.87 -7.80 -6.32
CA VAL A 74 15.42 -8.02 -6.41
C VAL A 74 14.79 -7.87 -5.04
N LEU A 75 15.40 -8.41 -3.98
CA LEU A 75 14.99 -8.19 -2.60
C LEU A 75 14.87 -6.70 -2.27
N TYR A 76 15.93 -5.93 -2.55
CA TYR A 76 15.94 -4.48 -2.35
C TYR A 76 14.79 -3.76 -3.07
N LYS A 77 14.52 -4.14 -4.34
CA LYS A 77 13.41 -3.56 -5.12
C LYS A 77 12.05 -3.91 -4.53
N ILE A 78 11.89 -5.11 -3.99
CA ILE A 78 10.64 -5.58 -3.38
C ILE A 78 10.39 -4.86 -2.07
N GLU A 79 11.38 -4.82 -1.18
CA GLU A 79 11.30 -4.09 0.09
C GLU A 79 10.96 -2.62 -0.14
N LYS A 80 11.60 -1.99 -1.13
CA LYS A 80 11.28 -0.60 -1.50
C LYS A 80 9.85 -0.43 -2.01
N ARG A 81 9.29 -1.37 -2.78
CA ARG A 81 7.88 -1.29 -3.20
C ARG A 81 6.91 -1.56 -2.04
N ASN A 82 7.22 -2.52 -1.18
CA ASN A 82 6.37 -2.87 -0.04
C ASN A 82 6.33 -1.71 0.98
N THR A 83 7.46 -1.06 1.23
CA THR A 83 7.54 0.14 2.07
C THR A 83 6.73 1.30 1.50
N LEU A 84 6.80 1.55 0.18
CA LEU A 84 5.96 2.55 -0.49
C LEU A 84 4.46 2.24 -0.37
N LYS A 85 4.06 0.98 -0.58
CA LYS A 85 2.66 0.57 -0.42
C LYS A 85 2.15 0.74 1.01
N ARG A 86 2.97 0.42 2.02
CA ARG A 86 2.62 0.63 3.43
C ARG A 86 2.34 2.10 3.73
N ARG A 87 3.20 3.00 3.22
CA ARG A 87 2.98 4.46 3.36
C ARG A 87 1.71 4.94 2.65
N ALA A 88 1.44 4.44 1.43
CA ALA A 88 0.24 4.79 0.69
C ALA A 88 -1.07 4.29 1.36
N GLY A 89 -1.02 3.14 2.07
CA GLY A 89 -2.14 2.64 2.86
C GLY A 89 -2.34 3.35 4.20
N GLU A 90 -1.27 3.88 4.80
CA GLU A 90 -1.36 4.74 6.00
C GLU A 90 -1.99 6.11 5.68
N GLU A 91 -1.83 6.63 4.46
CA GLU A 91 -2.42 7.90 4.02
C GLU A 91 -3.94 7.84 3.76
N THR A 92 -4.56 6.66 3.75
CA THR A 92 -6.03 6.55 3.74
C THR A 92 -6.61 6.67 5.15
N LYS A 93 -6.32 7.77 5.85
CA LYS A 93 -7.30 8.23 6.86
C LYS A 93 -8.57 8.58 6.08
N THR A 94 -9.67 7.89 6.37
CA THR A 94 -10.96 8.20 5.76
C THR A 94 -11.29 9.67 6.01
N VAL A 95 -11.78 10.40 5.00
CA VAL A 95 -12.18 11.82 5.12
C VAL A 95 -12.98 12.12 6.41
N PRO A 96 -13.88 11.22 6.88
CA PRO A 96 -14.51 11.33 8.20
C PRO A 96 -13.57 11.43 9.41
N GLN A 97 -12.46 10.67 9.44
CA GLN A 97 -11.47 10.74 10.52
C GLN A 97 -10.69 12.06 10.51
N ILE A 98 -10.34 12.56 9.32
CA ILE A 98 -9.68 13.86 9.18
C ILE A 98 -10.61 14.99 9.64
N TYR A 99 -11.88 14.93 9.24
CA TYR A 99 -12.89 15.91 9.66
C TYR A 99 -13.16 15.88 11.18
N GLY A 100 -13.22 14.70 11.79
CA GLY A 100 -13.40 14.56 13.24
C GLY A 100 -12.21 15.11 14.06
N GLU A 101 -10.99 14.91 13.56
CA GLU A 101 -9.73 15.38 14.18
C GLU A 101 -9.57 16.91 14.03
N GLU A 102 -9.95 17.48 12.88
CA GLU A 102 -9.99 18.94 12.63
C GLU A 102 -11.09 19.64 13.45
N CYS A 103 -12.31 19.07 13.53
CA CYS A 103 -13.37 19.65 14.36
C CYS A 103 -13.03 19.62 15.86
N SER A 104 -12.33 18.59 16.32
CA SER A 104 -11.91 18.46 17.72
C SER A 104 -10.76 19.43 18.08
N SER A 105 -9.85 19.69 17.13
CA SER A 105 -8.75 20.67 17.31
C SER A 105 -9.16 22.12 17.09
N ALA A 106 -10.23 22.39 16.34
CA ALA A 106 -10.82 23.74 16.24
C ALA A 106 -11.63 24.13 17.50
N SER A 107 -12.19 23.14 18.23
CA SER A 107 -13.01 23.34 19.42
C SER A 107 -12.24 23.88 20.64
N THR A 108 -10.91 23.72 20.67
CA THR A 108 -10.04 24.23 21.73
C THR A 108 -9.69 25.73 21.60
N ASN A 109 -10.06 26.40 20.49
CA ASN A 109 -9.84 27.84 20.28
C ASN A 109 -11.10 28.69 20.55
N LEU A 110 -11.91 28.31 21.55
CA LEU A 110 -13.16 29.03 21.87
C LEU A 110 -12.94 30.46 22.38
N GLU A 111 -11.72 30.82 22.80
CA GLU A 111 -11.43 32.17 23.32
C GLU A 111 -11.28 33.26 22.25
N THR A 112 -11.20 32.93 20.95
CA THR A 112 -11.03 33.95 19.88
C THR A 112 -12.23 34.05 18.94
N ALA A 113 -13.35 33.39 19.24
CA ALA A 113 -14.56 33.42 18.41
C ALA A 113 -15.39 34.72 18.56
N GLY A 114 -14.96 35.68 19.37
CA GLY A 114 -15.62 36.98 19.57
C GLY A 114 -15.26 38.07 18.55
N GLN A 115 -14.23 37.87 17.73
CA GLN A 115 -13.66 38.95 16.91
C GLN A 115 -14.27 39.10 15.51
N PHE A 116 -15.11 38.16 15.06
CA PHE A 116 -15.62 38.18 13.68
C PHE A 116 -17.11 38.57 13.63
N PRO A 117 -17.47 39.59 12.83
CA PRO A 117 -18.86 39.96 12.66
C PRO A 117 -19.66 38.80 12.06
N PRO A 118 -20.84 38.45 12.62
CA PRO A 118 -21.69 37.41 12.06
C PRO A 118 -22.04 37.72 10.61
N TYR A 119 -22.12 36.70 9.77
CA TYR A 119 -22.31 36.82 8.31
C TYR A 119 -23.48 37.75 7.92
N LYS A 120 -24.54 37.79 8.74
CA LYS A 120 -25.70 38.67 8.55
C LYS A 120 -25.32 40.15 8.61
N LYS A 121 -24.42 40.55 9.53
CA LYS A 121 -23.91 41.93 9.65
C LYS A 121 -23.05 42.30 8.45
N VAL A 122 -22.18 41.39 7.99
CA VAL A 122 -21.34 41.59 6.80
C VAL A 122 -22.21 41.78 5.55
N LYS A 123 -23.22 40.92 5.37
CA LYS A 123 -24.15 41.01 4.24
C LYS A 123 -24.94 42.33 4.25
N ALA A 124 -25.46 42.74 5.40
CA ALA A 124 -26.20 44.00 5.52
C ALA A 124 -25.35 45.24 5.21
N ALA A 125 -24.09 45.27 5.67
CA ALA A 125 -23.15 46.35 5.36
C ALA A 125 -22.86 46.43 3.85
N MET A 126 -22.65 45.28 3.21
CA MET A 126 -22.38 45.20 1.77
C MET A 126 -23.54 45.73 0.92
N TYR A 127 -24.79 45.38 1.26
CA TYR A 127 -25.97 45.89 0.56
C TYR A 127 -26.16 47.40 0.78
N ARG A 128 -25.94 47.92 2.00
CA ARG A 128 -26.03 49.37 2.27
C ARG A 128 -24.98 50.16 1.49
N SER A 129 -23.74 49.68 1.40
CA SER A 129 -22.68 50.35 0.63
C SER A 129 -22.96 50.31 -0.87
N ARG A 130 -23.60 49.25 -1.38
CA ARG A 130 -24.04 49.17 -2.78
C ARG A 130 -25.22 50.10 -3.08
N ALA A 131 -26.16 50.25 -2.16
CA ALA A 131 -27.30 51.17 -2.30
C ALA A 131 -26.89 52.65 -2.34
N LYS A 132 -25.72 53.00 -1.80
CA LYS A 132 -25.16 54.36 -1.82
C LYS A 132 -24.39 54.70 -3.10
N ARG A 133 -24.25 53.77 -4.05
CA ARG A 133 -23.52 53.96 -5.32
C ARG A 133 -24.38 54.43 -6.49
N PHE A 134 -25.69 54.58 -6.30
CA PHE A 134 -26.59 55.13 -7.30
C PHE A 134 -27.23 56.40 -6.73
N PRO A 135 -27.15 57.55 -7.44
CA PRO A 135 -27.97 58.73 -7.13
C PRO A 135 -29.47 58.40 -7.20
#